data_AF-A0A842UZF6-F1
#
_entry.id   AF-A0A842UZF6-F1
#
_cell.length_a   1.000
_cell.length_b   1.000
_cell.length_c   1.000
_cell.angle_alpha   90.00
_cell.angle_beta   90.00
_cell.angle_gamma   90.00
#
_symmetry.space_group_name_H-M   'P 1'
#
loop_
_entity.id
_entity.type
_entity.pdbx_description
1 polymer ?
#
loop_
_entity_poly.entity_id
_entity_poly.type
_entity_poly.pdbx_seq_one_letter_code
_entity_poly.pdbx_strand_id
1 'polypeptide(L)'
;MQTAVLPQPTPDPTLNVAIDTINKKKQALVFVNTKRSAEKTAEELSKRIKTSDPALKEISEKVLKALPRPTAQCERLARCVKKGVAFHHAGLTHKQKELVEENFKLKVIKVICATPTLAMGVDLPAFRSIIRDLRRFGHRGMQFIPVLEYLQMAGRAGRPKFDSWGEAICIAKSEGEKDKIKEMYIEGEPEDIYSKLAVEPVLRTYLLSLVASGFVCTEKQVFDFFKRTFWAYQFEDFSKIEAIIERMLHLLEQWRFIKGSKQEDSDFVSANQIRDGRYRATVLGKRVAELYIDPLTAHNMIEALERAGSSRSINEFSYLHMICYTLEMRPLLSVRTKEWDDIQERLIQYETYFIEPEPSMYEPEYDDFVKAVKTTFMFMDWIDEKDEEFILEHYSARPGELRIKLSIADWLLYAADELCRILNLKAQIREIRKLRLRVKAGAREELLPLLRLEGIGRVRARKLFNNKIRAIKDVKEARLPTLTQLLGSKTALKVKEQVDETVKPVKKGKRKGQVSLKKF
;
A
#
# COMPACT_ATOMS: atom_id res chain seq x y z
N MET A 1 -19.07 -14.58 37.81
CA MET A 1 -18.79 -13.38 36.99
C MET A 1 -18.35 -12.26 37.91
N GLN A 2 -17.17 -11.66 37.70
CA GLN A 2 -16.78 -10.45 38.42
C GLN A 2 -17.44 -9.25 37.74
N THR A 3 -18.42 -8.63 38.39
CA THR A 3 -19.03 -7.38 37.90
C THR A 3 -17.99 -6.26 37.99
N ALA A 4 -17.63 -5.67 36.86
CA ALA A 4 -16.72 -4.51 36.84
C ALA A 4 -17.45 -3.28 37.38
N VAL A 5 -17.00 -2.74 38.51
CA VAL A 5 -17.53 -1.49 39.07
C VAL A 5 -16.69 -0.33 38.54
N LEU A 6 -17.25 0.45 37.63
CA LEU A 6 -16.61 1.64 37.10
C LEU A 6 -17.08 2.89 37.86
N PRO A 7 -16.17 3.77 38.31
CA PRO A 7 -16.54 5.00 39.00
C PRO A 7 -17.41 5.94 38.15
N GLN A 8 -17.24 5.91 36.82
CA GLN A 8 -18.02 6.68 35.86
C GLN A 8 -18.28 5.84 34.61
N PRO A 9 -19.35 5.03 34.59
CA PRO A 9 -19.70 4.24 33.42
C PRO A 9 -20.13 5.14 32.26
N THR A 10 -19.87 4.67 31.04
CA THR A 10 -20.23 5.35 29.79
C THR A 10 -21.32 4.56 29.07
N PRO A 11 -22.09 5.20 28.16
CA PRO A 11 -23.02 4.46 27.29
C PRO A 11 -22.34 3.47 26.34
N ASP A 12 -21.02 3.61 26.10
CA ASP A 12 -20.26 2.69 25.25
C ASP A 12 -19.64 1.56 26.11
N PRO A 13 -20.17 0.32 26.03
CA PRO A 13 -19.64 -0.80 26.79
C PRO A 13 -18.17 -1.12 26.43
N THR A 14 -17.74 -0.81 25.21
CA THR A 14 -16.35 -0.99 24.77
C THR A 14 -15.39 -0.15 25.60
N LEU A 15 -15.74 1.13 25.81
CA LEU A 15 -14.94 2.06 26.60
C LEU A 15 -14.93 1.62 28.07
N ASN A 16 -16.06 1.13 28.59
CA ASN A 16 -16.18 0.64 29.95
C ASN A 16 -15.20 -0.51 30.22
N VAL A 17 -15.20 -1.53 29.36
CA VAL A 17 -14.28 -2.69 29.49
C VAL A 17 -12.82 -2.25 29.34
N ALA A 18 -12.52 -1.33 28.42
CA ALA A 18 -11.16 -0.79 28.26
C ALA A 18 -10.70 -0.03 29.52
N ILE A 19 -11.55 0.81 30.12
CA ILE A 19 -11.25 1.54 31.36
C ILE A 19 -11.03 0.57 32.53
N ASP A 20 -11.89 -0.44 32.69
CA ASP A 20 -11.70 -1.48 33.72
C ASP A 20 -10.34 -2.18 33.57
N THR A 21 -9.91 -2.43 32.32
CA THR A 21 -8.60 -3.04 32.04
C THR A 21 -7.45 -2.17 32.52
N ILE A 22 -7.54 -0.86 32.30
CA ILE A 22 -6.53 0.11 32.74
C ILE A 22 -6.52 0.19 34.27
N ASN A 23 -7.69 0.20 34.92
CA ASN A 23 -7.80 0.23 36.39
C ASN A 23 -7.17 -1.01 37.04
N LYS A 24 -7.25 -2.17 36.37
CA LYS A 24 -6.55 -3.40 36.77
C LYS A 24 -5.04 -3.37 36.50
N LYS A 25 -4.49 -2.25 36.00
CA LYS A 25 -3.09 -2.07 35.57
C LYS A 25 -2.67 -3.05 34.47
N LYS A 26 -3.63 -3.48 33.63
CA LYS A 26 -3.41 -4.41 32.52
C LYS A 26 -3.52 -3.68 31.17
N GLN A 27 -3.38 -4.45 30.08
CA GLN A 27 -3.43 -3.94 28.71
C GLN A 27 -4.58 -4.56 27.93
N ALA A 28 -5.14 -3.81 26.98
CA ALA A 28 -6.19 -4.30 26.08
C ALA A 28 -5.88 -3.98 24.61
N LEU A 29 -6.33 -4.87 23.72
CA LEU A 29 -6.58 -4.55 22.32
C LEU A 29 -8.09 -4.36 22.12
N VAL A 30 -8.49 -3.33 21.38
CA VAL A 30 -9.88 -3.05 21.01
C VAL A 30 -10.01 -3.15 19.50
N PHE A 31 -10.73 -4.14 18.99
CA PHE A 31 -10.91 -4.37 17.56
C PHE A 31 -12.21 -3.76 17.04
N VAL A 32 -12.10 -2.97 15.96
CA VAL A 32 -13.19 -2.27 15.27
C VAL A 32 -13.01 -2.34 13.75
N ASN A 33 -14.08 -2.25 12.98
CA ASN A 33 -14.04 -2.59 11.55
C ASN A 33 -13.53 -1.50 10.63
N THR A 34 -13.46 -0.25 11.09
CA THR A 34 -13.04 0.87 10.24
C THR A 34 -11.91 1.66 10.86
N LYS A 35 -11.02 2.18 10.01
CA LYS A 35 -9.93 3.09 10.39
C LYS A 35 -10.48 4.27 11.20
N ARG A 36 -11.57 4.90 10.72
CA ARG A 36 -12.24 6.03 11.39
C ARG A 36 -12.72 5.64 12.79
N SER A 37 -13.28 4.45 12.95
CA SER A 37 -13.71 4.03 14.27
C SER A 37 -12.54 3.75 15.21
N ALA A 38 -11.43 3.20 14.72
CA ALA A 38 -10.25 2.96 15.56
C ALA A 38 -9.75 4.29 16.16
N GLU A 39 -9.65 5.32 15.32
CA GLU A 39 -9.28 6.67 15.75
C GLU A 39 -10.31 7.26 16.73
N LYS A 40 -11.61 7.21 16.40
CA LYS A 40 -12.68 7.76 17.25
C LYS A 40 -12.69 7.10 18.64
N THR A 41 -12.64 5.78 18.70
CA THR A 41 -12.68 5.03 19.95
C THR A 41 -11.43 5.31 20.80
N ALA A 42 -10.24 5.40 20.20
CA ALA A 42 -9.03 5.79 20.90
C ALA A 42 -9.10 7.23 21.47
N GLU A 43 -9.63 8.18 20.70
CA GLU A 43 -9.80 9.55 21.16
C GLU A 43 -10.78 9.66 22.32
N GLU A 44 -11.94 9.03 22.22
CA GLU A 44 -12.95 9.03 23.28
C GLU A 44 -12.44 8.37 24.56
N LEU A 45 -11.68 7.27 24.44
CA LEU A 45 -11.02 6.62 25.57
C LEU A 45 -9.94 7.53 26.18
N SER A 46 -9.11 8.18 25.37
CA SER A 46 -8.00 9.03 25.83
C SER A 46 -8.48 10.23 26.67
N LYS A 47 -9.65 10.78 26.34
CA LYS A 47 -10.27 11.90 27.08
C LYS A 47 -10.65 11.52 28.51
N ARG A 48 -10.88 10.22 28.76
CA ARG A 48 -11.33 9.70 30.07
C ARG A 48 -10.17 9.25 30.95
N ILE A 49 -8.94 9.22 30.43
CA ILE A 49 -7.76 8.78 31.17
C ILE A 49 -6.97 10.00 31.67
N LYS A 50 -6.71 10.02 32.97
CA LYS A 50 -5.82 11.01 33.61
C LYS A 50 -4.47 10.35 33.86
N THR A 51 -3.43 10.83 33.16
CA THR A 51 -2.03 10.43 33.36
C THR A 51 -1.11 11.61 33.06
N SER A 52 0.03 11.64 33.73
CA SER A 52 1.09 12.66 33.59
C SER A 52 2.47 12.05 33.32
N ASP A 53 2.53 10.76 32.93
CA ASP A 53 3.76 10.03 32.67
C ASP A 53 4.66 10.75 31.63
N PRO A 54 5.89 11.15 32.02
CA PRO A 54 6.84 11.79 31.11
C PRO A 54 7.19 10.95 29.87
N ALA A 55 7.23 9.61 29.99
CA ALA A 55 7.55 8.73 28.87
C ALA A 55 6.50 8.85 27.76
N LEU A 56 5.21 8.96 28.12
CA LEU A 56 4.13 9.16 27.16
C LEU A 56 4.25 10.49 26.39
N LYS A 57 4.76 11.54 27.04
CA LYS A 57 5.02 12.82 26.37
C LYS A 57 6.14 12.70 25.34
N GLU A 58 7.23 12.03 25.69
CA GLU A 58 8.35 11.80 24.77
C GLU A 58 7.93 10.98 23.55
N ILE A 59 7.17 9.89 23.76
CA ILE A 59 6.68 9.03 22.67
C ILE A 59 5.69 9.83 21.79
N SER A 60 4.79 10.61 22.39
CA SER A 60 3.88 11.50 21.66
C SER A 60 4.64 12.45 20.72
N GLU A 61 5.77 13.01 21.16
CA GLU A 61 6.59 13.88 20.30
C GLU A 61 7.28 13.10 19.18
N LYS A 62 7.79 11.90 19.46
CA LYS A 62 8.39 11.02 18.44
C LYS A 62 7.37 10.61 17.37
N VAL A 63 6.14 10.30 17.78
CA VAL A 63 5.01 9.98 16.89
C VAL A 63 4.65 11.17 16.01
N LEU A 64 4.60 12.38 16.59
CA LEU A 64 4.32 13.61 15.85
C LEU A 64 5.43 13.88 14.80
N LYS A 65 6.70 13.71 15.20
CA LYS A 65 7.90 13.88 14.35
C LYS A 65 8.18 12.67 13.44
N ALA A 66 7.24 11.73 13.30
CA ALA A 66 7.40 10.61 12.39
C ALA A 66 7.36 11.04 10.92
N LEU A 67 6.71 12.17 10.63
CA LEU A 67 6.70 12.85 9.34
C LEU A 67 7.46 14.18 9.43
N PRO A 68 8.09 14.65 8.32
CA PRO A 68 8.68 15.99 8.27
C PRO A 68 7.66 17.10 8.54
N ARG A 69 6.41 16.91 8.09
CA ARG A 69 5.25 17.75 8.41
C ARG A 69 4.16 16.84 9.00
N PRO A 70 3.81 16.98 10.29
CA PRO A 70 2.74 16.20 10.89
C PRO A 70 1.39 16.52 10.22
N THR A 71 0.60 15.48 9.93
CA THR A 71 -0.78 15.65 9.45
C THR A 71 -1.76 15.70 10.62
N ALA A 72 -3.01 16.11 10.38
CA ALA A 72 -4.08 16.05 11.39
C ALA A 72 -4.22 14.66 12.05
N GLN A 73 -4.04 13.57 11.29
CA GLN A 73 -4.02 12.21 11.85
C GLN A 73 -2.82 11.98 12.79
N CYS A 74 -1.64 12.50 12.47
CA CYS A 74 -0.46 12.41 13.33
C CYS A 74 -0.69 13.11 14.66
N GLU A 75 -1.32 14.28 14.63
CA GLU A 75 -1.66 15.02 15.85
C GLU A 75 -2.69 14.27 16.71
N ARG A 76 -3.72 13.70 16.07
CA ARG A 76 -4.74 12.88 16.76
C ARG A 76 -4.11 11.67 17.44
N LEU A 77 -3.20 10.97 16.75
CA LEU A 77 -2.45 9.85 17.33
C LEU A 77 -1.59 10.30 18.50
N ALA A 78 -0.81 11.38 18.33
CA ALA A 78 0.05 11.93 19.37
C ALA A 78 -0.75 12.32 20.64
N ARG A 79 -1.91 12.97 20.47
CA ARG A 79 -2.82 13.30 21.58
C ARG A 79 -3.31 12.07 22.34
N CYS A 80 -3.66 10.99 21.63
CA CYS A 80 -4.04 9.73 22.26
C CYS A 80 -2.84 9.12 23.01
N VAL A 81 -1.67 9.05 22.37
CA VAL A 81 -0.45 8.43 22.91
C VAL A 81 -0.03 9.12 24.20
N LYS A 82 -0.16 10.45 24.28
CA LYS A 82 0.10 11.23 25.51
C LYS A 82 -0.75 10.77 26.71
N LYS A 83 -1.83 10.01 26.48
CA LYS A 83 -2.74 9.46 27.49
C LYS A 83 -2.61 7.94 27.67
N GLY A 84 -1.64 7.29 27.01
CA GLY A 84 -1.43 5.84 27.11
C GLY A 84 -2.40 5.02 26.27
N VAL A 85 -3.06 5.65 25.29
CA VAL A 85 -3.94 5.00 24.32
C VAL A 85 -3.42 5.28 22.91
N ALA A 86 -3.54 4.33 22.00
CA ALA A 86 -3.23 4.57 20.59
C ALA A 86 -4.31 3.99 19.69
N PHE A 87 -4.39 4.47 18.46
CA PHE A 87 -5.09 3.76 17.39
C PHE A 87 -4.07 3.13 16.43
N HIS A 88 -4.42 2.02 15.79
CA HIS A 88 -3.55 1.31 14.86
C HIS A 88 -4.32 0.76 13.65
N HIS A 89 -3.88 1.12 12.45
CA HIS A 89 -4.46 0.65 11.20
C HIS A 89 -3.54 0.90 10.00
N ALA A 90 -3.88 0.37 8.83
CA ALA A 90 -3.11 0.54 7.59
C ALA A 90 -2.83 2.00 7.17
N GLY A 91 -3.66 2.96 7.60
CA GLY A 91 -3.45 4.38 7.31
C GLY A 91 -2.26 5.05 8.01
N LEU A 92 -1.70 4.44 9.07
CA LEU A 92 -0.53 4.97 9.77
C LEU A 92 0.76 4.71 8.99
N THR A 93 1.75 5.58 9.17
CA THR A 93 3.10 5.35 8.63
C THR A 93 3.80 4.19 9.37
N HIS A 94 4.77 3.54 8.72
CA HIS A 94 5.55 2.46 9.34
C HIS A 94 6.16 2.87 10.69
N LYS A 95 6.85 4.01 10.71
CA LYS A 95 7.47 4.58 11.91
C LYS A 95 6.47 4.82 13.05
N GLN A 96 5.23 5.22 12.74
CA GLN A 96 4.20 5.39 13.77
C GLN A 96 3.71 4.04 14.30
N LYS A 97 3.54 3.05 13.42
CA LYS A 97 3.18 1.68 13.83
C LYS A 97 4.25 1.11 14.76
N GLU A 98 5.52 1.15 14.37
CA GLU A 98 6.65 0.70 15.20
C GLU A 98 6.64 1.35 16.58
N LEU A 99 6.53 2.69 16.64
CA LEU A 99 6.50 3.42 17.90
C LEU A 99 5.32 2.99 18.79
N VAL A 100 4.13 2.76 18.22
CA VAL A 100 2.96 2.30 19.00
C VAL A 100 3.16 0.87 19.50
N GLU A 101 3.64 -0.03 18.64
CA GLU A 101 3.81 -1.45 18.94
C GLU A 101 4.91 -1.68 19.98
N GLU A 102 6.07 -1.05 19.82
CA GLU A 102 7.18 -1.12 20.78
C GLU A 102 6.76 -0.63 22.17
N ASN A 103 6.09 0.53 22.23
CA ASN A 103 5.68 1.12 23.51
C ASN A 103 4.49 0.42 24.14
N PHE A 104 3.74 -0.37 23.37
CA PHE A 104 2.79 -1.34 23.93
C PHE A 104 3.50 -2.55 24.53
N LYS A 105 4.52 -3.11 23.86
CA LYS A 105 5.33 -4.20 24.44
C LYS A 105 6.03 -3.78 25.73
N LEU A 106 6.52 -2.53 25.80
CA LEU A 106 7.10 -1.91 26.99
C LEU A 106 6.07 -1.56 28.08
N LYS A 107 4.78 -1.86 27.85
CA LYS A 107 3.67 -1.59 28.77
C LYS A 107 3.45 -0.11 29.08
N VAL A 108 4.02 0.80 28.28
CA VAL A 108 3.83 2.24 28.42
C VAL A 108 2.47 2.63 27.85
N ILE A 109 2.15 2.16 26.64
CA ILE A 109 0.80 2.24 26.06
C ILE A 109 -0.06 1.11 26.64
N LYS A 110 -1.24 1.45 27.16
CA LYS A 110 -2.15 0.51 27.84
C LYS A 110 -3.22 -0.06 26.93
N VAL A 111 -3.72 0.73 25.99
CA VAL A 111 -4.78 0.28 25.08
C VAL A 111 -4.45 0.66 23.64
N ILE A 112 -4.63 -0.28 22.72
CA ILE A 112 -4.62 -0.02 21.28
C ILE A 112 -6.01 -0.28 20.72
N CYS A 113 -6.60 0.70 20.05
CA CYS A 113 -7.81 0.54 19.24
C CYS A 113 -7.41 0.30 17.78
N ALA A 114 -7.74 -0.85 17.19
CA ALA A 114 -7.21 -1.25 15.90
C ALA A 114 -8.23 -1.85 14.94
N THR A 115 -7.89 -1.80 13.65
CA THR A 115 -8.53 -2.64 12.64
C THR A 115 -8.05 -4.09 12.73
N PRO A 116 -8.81 -5.10 12.27
CA PRO A 116 -8.47 -6.52 12.41
C PRO A 116 -7.09 -6.90 11.87
N THR A 117 -6.55 -6.16 10.90
CA THR A 117 -5.20 -6.35 10.35
C THR A 117 -4.09 -6.43 11.40
N LEU A 118 -4.26 -5.78 12.57
CA LEU A 118 -3.29 -5.89 13.66
C LEU A 118 -3.16 -7.32 14.17
N ALA A 119 -4.27 -8.06 14.26
CA ALA A 119 -4.30 -9.44 14.77
C ALA A 119 -3.57 -10.42 13.85
N MET A 120 -3.36 -10.08 12.58
CA MET A 120 -2.69 -10.93 11.60
C MET A 120 -1.19 -10.63 11.44
N GLY A 121 -0.75 -9.41 11.80
CA GLY A 121 0.55 -8.90 11.36
C GLY A 121 1.64 -8.81 12.43
N VAL A 122 1.30 -8.87 13.72
CA VAL A 122 2.26 -8.57 14.80
C VAL A 122 2.02 -9.39 16.05
N ASP A 123 3.10 -9.80 16.70
CA ASP A 123 3.03 -10.47 18.01
C ASP A 123 2.86 -9.45 19.15
N LEU A 124 1.61 -9.15 19.47
CA LEU A 124 1.20 -8.22 20.53
C LEU A 124 0.09 -8.84 21.39
N PRO A 125 0.42 -9.70 22.35
CA PRO A 125 -0.56 -10.19 23.31
C PRO A 125 -0.96 -9.09 24.30
N ALA A 126 -2.21 -9.11 24.74
CA ALA A 126 -2.76 -8.23 25.75
C ALA A 126 -3.54 -9.05 26.78
N PHE A 127 -3.81 -8.51 27.96
CA PHE A 127 -4.66 -9.24 28.92
C PHE A 127 -6.07 -9.42 28.36
N ARG A 128 -6.60 -8.38 27.71
CA ARG A 128 -7.92 -8.38 27.08
C ARG A 128 -7.86 -8.16 25.58
N SER A 129 -8.66 -8.93 24.86
CA SER A 129 -9.06 -8.65 23.49
C SER A 129 -10.54 -8.26 23.47
N ILE A 130 -10.84 -7.02 23.14
CA ILE A 130 -12.20 -6.47 23.15
C ILE A 130 -12.64 -6.33 21.69
N ILE A 131 -13.53 -7.20 21.24
CA ILE A 131 -13.97 -7.27 19.85
C ILE A 131 -15.34 -6.59 19.75
N ARG A 132 -15.32 -5.32 19.33
CA ARG A 132 -16.54 -4.52 19.28
C ARG A 132 -17.38 -4.81 18.04
N ASP A 133 -16.73 -4.90 16.89
CA ASP A 133 -17.42 -5.05 15.62
C ASP A 133 -17.21 -6.45 15.05
N LEU A 134 -18.23 -7.31 15.14
CA LEU A 134 -18.22 -8.67 14.55
C LEU A 134 -18.86 -8.74 13.17
N ARG A 135 -19.29 -7.59 12.62
CA ARG A 135 -19.95 -7.52 11.31
C ARG A 135 -19.36 -6.47 10.40
N ARG A 136 -19.01 -6.85 9.17
CA ARG A 136 -18.49 -5.94 8.14
C ARG A 136 -19.33 -6.02 6.87
N PHE A 137 -19.29 -4.94 6.08
CA PHE A 137 -19.92 -4.93 4.77
C PHE A 137 -19.09 -5.78 3.81
N GLY A 138 -19.68 -6.85 3.28
CA GLY A 138 -19.13 -7.70 2.24
C GLY A 138 -19.95 -7.57 0.95
N HIS A 139 -19.69 -8.47 -0.02
CA HIS A 139 -20.35 -8.44 -1.33
C HIS A 139 -21.87 -8.61 -1.26
N ARG A 140 -22.38 -9.30 -0.23
CA ARG A 140 -23.82 -9.53 -0.02
C ARG A 140 -24.43 -8.64 1.06
N GLY A 141 -23.75 -7.54 1.41
CA GLY A 141 -24.18 -6.62 2.46
C GLY A 141 -23.49 -6.88 3.80
N MET A 142 -24.13 -6.46 4.90
CA MET A 142 -23.58 -6.62 6.25
C MET A 142 -23.60 -8.10 6.67
N GLN A 143 -22.43 -8.67 6.88
CA GLN A 143 -22.25 -10.07 7.29
C GLN A 143 -21.32 -10.18 8.49
N PHE A 144 -21.42 -11.28 9.23
CA PHE A 144 -20.46 -11.62 10.27
C PHE A 144 -19.05 -11.83 9.68
N ILE A 145 -18.03 -11.51 10.45
CA ILE A 145 -16.64 -11.80 10.06
C ILE A 145 -16.39 -13.33 10.15
N PRO A 146 -15.40 -13.85 9.43
CA PRO A 146 -15.05 -15.27 9.56
C PRO A 146 -14.65 -15.64 10.99
N VAL A 147 -14.98 -16.85 11.42
CA VAL A 147 -14.61 -17.42 12.73
C VAL A 147 -13.09 -17.44 12.88
N LEU A 148 -12.35 -17.78 11.82
CA LEU A 148 -10.88 -17.69 11.84
C LEU A 148 -10.36 -16.27 12.14
N GLU A 149 -10.99 -15.22 11.62
CA GLU A 149 -10.60 -13.83 11.95
C GLU A 149 -10.94 -13.48 13.41
N TYR A 150 -12.09 -13.95 13.91
CA TYR A 150 -12.44 -13.84 15.32
C TYR A 150 -11.38 -14.52 16.20
N LEU A 151 -11.02 -15.77 15.90
CA LEU A 151 -10.04 -16.53 16.69
C LEU A 151 -8.66 -15.87 16.69
N GLN A 152 -8.25 -15.26 15.58
CA GLN A 152 -7.00 -14.50 15.53
C GLN A 152 -7.04 -13.26 16.44
N MET A 153 -8.19 -12.60 16.58
CA MET A 153 -8.34 -11.49 17.52
C MET A 153 -8.46 -11.98 18.97
N ALA A 154 -9.27 -13.01 19.21
CA ALA A 154 -9.50 -13.58 20.54
C ALA A 154 -8.21 -14.19 21.11
N GLY A 155 -7.41 -14.87 20.28
CA GLY A 155 -6.12 -15.47 20.64
C GLY A 155 -5.03 -14.46 21.02
N ARG A 156 -5.26 -13.15 20.86
CA ARG A 156 -4.38 -12.11 21.42
C ARG A 156 -4.63 -11.85 22.90
N ALA A 157 -5.69 -12.42 23.48
CA ALA A 157 -5.97 -12.32 24.91
C ALA A 157 -5.09 -13.29 25.71
N GLY A 158 -4.53 -12.80 26.82
CA GLY A 158 -3.55 -13.49 27.64
C GLY A 158 -2.12 -13.19 27.20
N ARG A 159 -1.30 -12.67 28.13
CA ARG A 159 0.13 -12.45 27.89
C ARG A 159 0.93 -13.60 28.51
N PRO A 160 1.57 -14.46 27.69
CA PRO A 160 2.45 -15.50 28.20
C PRO A 160 3.47 -14.90 29.18
N LYS A 161 3.70 -15.59 30.31
CA LYS A 161 4.58 -15.17 31.42
C LYS A 161 4.13 -13.99 32.28
N PHE A 162 3.05 -13.28 31.93
CA PHE A 162 2.59 -12.11 32.70
C PHE A 162 1.19 -12.26 33.29
N ASP A 163 0.30 -12.97 32.61
CA ASP A 163 -1.06 -13.21 33.09
C ASP A 163 -1.31 -14.73 33.18
N SER A 164 -1.95 -15.18 34.26
CA SER A 164 -2.35 -16.60 34.42
C SER A 164 -3.56 -16.98 33.55
N TRP A 165 -4.26 -15.99 33.01
CA TRP A 165 -5.40 -16.13 32.11
C TRP A 165 -5.63 -14.82 31.32
N GLY A 166 -6.41 -14.89 30.24
CA GLY A 166 -6.80 -13.74 29.41
C GLY A 166 -8.31 -13.71 29.15
N GLU A 167 -8.81 -12.57 28.70
CA GLU A 167 -10.23 -12.38 28.37
C GLU A 167 -10.42 -11.92 26.93
N ALA A 168 -11.11 -12.71 26.11
CA ALA A 168 -11.67 -12.27 24.85
C ALA A 168 -13.15 -11.89 25.05
N ILE A 169 -13.50 -10.64 24.78
CA ILE A 169 -14.83 -10.08 25.09
C ILE A 169 -15.45 -9.53 23.82
N CYS A 170 -16.59 -10.08 23.43
CA CYS A 170 -17.41 -9.58 22.34
C CYS A 170 -18.44 -8.56 22.85
N ILE A 171 -18.67 -7.49 22.09
CA ILE A 171 -19.73 -6.53 22.38
C ILE A 171 -20.96 -6.85 21.53
N ALA A 172 -22.02 -7.33 22.17
CA ALA A 172 -23.33 -7.57 21.55
C ALA A 172 -24.27 -6.37 21.76
N LYS A 173 -25.12 -6.07 20.77
CA LYS A 173 -26.11 -4.99 20.84
C LYS A 173 -27.47 -5.44 21.38
N SER A 174 -27.74 -6.74 21.39
CA SER A 174 -28.96 -7.34 21.90
C SER A 174 -28.69 -8.77 22.42
N GLU A 175 -29.60 -9.30 23.24
CA GLU A 175 -29.50 -10.70 23.69
C GLU A 175 -29.49 -11.67 22.51
N GLY A 176 -30.33 -11.47 21.50
CA GLY A 176 -30.30 -12.31 20.30
C GLY A 176 -29.00 -12.22 19.49
N GLU A 177 -28.28 -11.10 19.52
CA GLU A 177 -26.93 -11.03 18.92
C GLU A 177 -25.90 -11.74 19.80
N LYS A 178 -26.02 -11.64 21.13
CA LYS A 178 -25.16 -12.37 22.07
C LYS A 178 -25.27 -13.87 21.90
N ASP A 179 -26.47 -14.41 21.77
CA ASP A 179 -26.68 -15.85 21.56
C ASP A 179 -26.06 -16.31 20.22
N LYS A 180 -26.27 -15.55 19.15
CA LYS A 180 -25.64 -15.81 17.84
C LYS A 180 -24.11 -15.75 17.89
N ILE A 181 -23.55 -14.78 18.61
CA ILE A 181 -22.09 -14.67 18.79
C ILE A 181 -21.57 -15.89 19.54
N LYS A 182 -22.27 -16.31 20.59
CA LYS A 182 -21.91 -17.48 21.39
C LYS A 182 -21.92 -18.75 20.52
N GLU A 183 -23.02 -19.00 19.83
CA GLU A 183 -23.19 -20.14 18.94
C GLU A 183 -22.11 -20.17 17.83
N MET A 184 -21.89 -19.05 17.14
CA MET A 184 -20.99 -18.99 15.99
C MET A 184 -19.50 -19.02 16.37
N TYR A 185 -19.10 -18.29 17.41
CA TYR A 185 -17.68 -18.02 17.67
C TYR A 185 -17.10 -18.71 18.90
N ILE A 186 -17.94 -18.97 19.91
CA ILE A 186 -17.48 -19.58 21.18
C ILE A 186 -17.72 -21.09 21.16
N GLU A 187 -18.89 -21.50 20.72
CA GLU A 187 -19.29 -22.92 20.63
C GLU A 187 -19.10 -23.49 19.21
N GLY A 188 -18.94 -22.64 18.21
CA GLY A 188 -18.77 -23.02 16.80
C GLY A 188 -17.34 -23.38 16.42
N GLU A 189 -17.20 -23.99 15.24
CA GLU A 189 -15.91 -24.38 14.67
C GLU A 189 -15.45 -23.37 13.59
N PRO A 190 -14.13 -23.19 13.40
CA PRO A 190 -13.62 -22.36 12.32
C PRO A 190 -14.02 -22.90 10.94
N GLU A 191 -14.15 -22.00 9.96
CA GLU A 191 -14.44 -22.40 8.59
C GLU A 191 -13.29 -23.22 7.99
N ASP A 192 -13.65 -24.20 7.14
CA ASP A 192 -12.66 -24.91 6.35
C ASP A 192 -11.87 -23.97 5.44
N ILE A 193 -10.58 -24.29 5.25
CA ILE A 193 -9.71 -23.56 4.34
C ILE A 193 -9.94 -24.09 2.93
N TYR A 194 -10.48 -23.27 2.02
CA TYR A 194 -10.65 -23.62 0.61
C TYR A 194 -9.60 -22.94 -0.26
N SER A 195 -8.99 -23.71 -1.16
CA SER A 195 -8.07 -23.20 -2.17
C SER A 195 -8.76 -22.14 -3.05
N LYS A 196 -8.02 -21.07 -3.35
CA LYS A 196 -8.44 -19.97 -4.25
C LYS A 196 -7.69 -19.98 -5.57
N LEU A 197 -7.09 -21.12 -5.92
CA LEU A 197 -6.26 -21.26 -7.11
C LEU A 197 -7.04 -21.07 -8.41
N ALA A 198 -8.29 -21.53 -8.49
CA ALA A 198 -9.12 -21.54 -9.71
C ALA A 198 -9.72 -20.18 -10.11
N VAL A 199 -9.00 -19.08 -9.83
CA VAL A 199 -9.38 -17.71 -10.19
C VAL A 199 -8.46 -17.25 -11.32
N GLU A 200 -9.03 -16.68 -12.39
CA GLU A 200 -8.30 -16.45 -13.65
C GLU A 200 -7.02 -15.61 -13.51
N PRO A 201 -7.00 -14.44 -12.83
CA PRO A 201 -5.76 -13.71 -12.56
C PRO A 201 -4.64 -14.55 -11.93
N VAL A 202 -5.02 -15.43 -11.00
CA VAL A 202 -4.08 -16.28 -10.26
C VAL A 202 -3.51 -17.36 -11.18
N LEU A 203 -4.38 -18.09 -11.90
CA LEU A 203 -3.94 -19.11 -12.85
C LEU A 203 -3.11 -18.54 -13.98
N ARG A 204 -3.54 -17.42 -14.56
CA ARG A 204 -2.85 -16.76 -15.68
C ARG A 204 -1.41 -16.39 -15.31
N THR A 205 -1.22 -15.80 -14.13
CA THR A 205 0.10 -15.42 -13.62
C THR A 205 0.98 -16.65 -13.38
N TYR A 206 0.47 -17.68 -12.70
CA TYR A 206 1.25 -18.88 -12.42
C TYR A 206 1.55 -19.71 -13.67
N LEU A 207 0.60 -19.83 -14.61
CA LEU A 207 0.81 -20.54 -15.87
C LEU A 207 1.96 -19.92 -16.67
N LEU A 208 1.95 -18.59 -16.84
CA LEU A 208 3.05 -17.91 -17.53
C LEU A 208 4.38 -18.11 -16.79
N SER A 209 4.38 -18.01 -15.46
CA SER A 209 5.58 -18.22 -14.64
C SER A 209 6.15 -19.64 -14.76
N LEU A 210 5.30 -20.67 -14.75
CA LEU A 210 5.70 -22.07 -14.90
C LEU A 210 6.30 -22.34 -16.29
N VAL A 211 5.70 -21.76 -17.34
CA VAL A 211 6.24 -21.88 -18.71
C VAL A 211 7.54 -21.09 -18.86
N ALA A 212 7.60 -19.86 -18.32
CA ALA A 212 8.78 -18.99 -18.42
C ALA A 212 9.99 -19.49 -17.64
N SER A 213 9.76 -20.18 -16.51
CA SER A 213 10.80 -20.86 -15.74
C SER A 213 11.25 -22.20 -16.36
N GLY A 214 10.51 -22.71 -17.35
CA GLY A 214 10.75 -24.03 -17.94
C GLY A 214 10.37 -25.19 -17.02
N PHE A 215 9.61 -24.93 -15.94
CA PHE A 215 9.13 -25.98 -15.04
C PHE A 215 8.09 -26.88 -15.72
N VAL A 216 7.25 -26.28 -16.58
CA VAL A 216 6.35 -27.00 -17.48
C VAL A 216 6.62 -26.59 -18.91
N CYS A 217 6.65 -27.56 -19.82
CA CYS A 217 6.87 -27.33 -21.24
C CYS A 217 5.81 -27.99 -22.12
N THR A 218 4.89 -28.77 -21.56
CA THR A 218 3.83 -29.46 -22.32
C THR A 218 2.52 -29.34 -21.57
N GLU A 219 1.41 -29.43 -22.29
CA GLU A 219 0.07 -29.44 -21.72
C GLU A 219 -0.10 -30.53 -20.64
N LYS A 220 0.42 -31.74 -20.91
CA LYS A 220 0.44 -32.83 -19.92
C LYS A 220 1.15 -32.43 -18.63
N GLN A 221 2.33 -31.80 -18.72
CA GLN A 221 3.07 -31.35 -17.52
C GLN A 221 2.33 -30.24 -16.77
N VAL A 222 1.63 -29.35 -17.48
CA VAL A 222 0.77 -28.34 -16.87
C VAL A 222 -0.30 -29.04 -16.03
N PHE A 223 -1.07 -29.95 -16.61
CA PHE A 223 -2.13 -30.66 -15.88
C PHE A 223 -1.59 -31.51 -14.74
N ASP A 224 -0.48 -32.23 -14.94
CA ASP A 224 0.16 -33.03 -13.88
C ASP A 224 0.62 -32.19 -12.70
N PHE A 225 1.05 -30.95 -12.94
CA PHE A 225 1.37 -29.99 -11.86
C PHE A 225 0.12 -29.58 -11.09
N PHE A 226 -0.93 -29.14 -11.80
CA PHE A 226 -2.15 -28.67 -11.16
C PHE A 226 -2.89 -29.78 -10.40
N LYS A 227 -2.77 -31.05 -10.84
CA LYS A 227 -3.25 -32.25 -10.13
C LYS A 227 -2.65 -32.47 -8.75
N ARG A 228 -1.49 -31.85 -8.44
CA ARG A 228 -0.82 -31.97 -7.14
C ARG A 228 -1.07 -30.76 -6.23
N THR A 229 -1.97 -29.86 -6.61
CA THR A 229 -2.27 -28.65 -5.83
C THR A 229 -3.33 -28.91 -4.76
N PHE A 230 -3.43 -28.03 -3.77
CA PHE A 230 -4.49 -28.12 -2.75
C PHE A 230 -5.89 -27.98 -3.36
N TRP A 231 -6.03 -27.27 -4.49
CA TRP A 231 -7.31 -27.23 -5.24
C TRP A 231 -7.71 -28.62 -5.74
N ALA A 232 -6.78 -29.31 -6.38
CA ALA A 232 -6.98 -30.68 -6.87
C ALA A 232 -7.36 -31.66 -5.76
N TYR A 233 -6.66 -31.58 -4.62
CA TYR A 233 -6.95 -32.39 -3.45
C TYR A 233 -8.35 -32.17 -2.88
N GLN A 234 -8.86 -30.93 -2.92
CA GLN A 234 -10.14 -30.58 -2.28
C GLN A 234 -11.37 -30.83 -3.16
N PHE A 235 -11.27 -30.56 -4.47
CA PHE A 235 -12.45 -30.51 -5.32
C PHE A 235 -12.62 -31.75 -6.21
N GLU A 236 -11.55 -32.52 -6.43
CA GLU A 236 -11.50 -33.75 -7.23
C GLU A 236 -11.98 -33.63 -8.71
N ASP A 237 -12.72 -32.58 -9.06
CA ASP A 237 -13.19 -32.23 -10.39
C ASP A 237 -12.17 -31.35 -11.12
N PHE A 238 -11.47 -31.97 -12.06
CA PHE A 238 -10.45 -31.33 -12.88
C PHE A 238 -11.03 -30.60 -14.09
N SER A 239 -12.25 -30.94 -14.53
CA SER A 239 -12.82 -30.47 -15.79
C SER A 239 -12.90 -28.94 -15.83
N LYS A 240 -13.30 -28.32 -14.72
CA LYS A 240 -13.41 -26.87 -14.61
C LYS A 240 -12.05 -26.16 -14.62
N ILE A 241 -11.06 -26.68 -13.90
CA ILE A 241 -9.73 -26.05 -13.86
C ILE A 241 -8.98 -26.29 -15.17
N GLU A 242 -9.14 -27.46 -15.79
CA GLU A 242 -8.60 -27.78 -17.11
C GLU A 242 -9.12 -26.79 -18.16
N ALA A 243 -10.45 -26.58 -18.22
CA ALA A 243 -11.04 -25.60 -19.13
C ALA A 243 -10.54 -24.16 -18.91
N ILE A 244 -10.27 -23.76 -17.65
CA ILE A 244 -9.69 -22.44 -17.37
C ILE A 244 -8.22 -22.41 -17.82
N ILE A 245 -7.44 -23.45 -17.54
CA ILE A 245 -6.03 -23.56 -17.93
C ILE A 245 -5.89 -23.49 -19.45
N GLU A 246 -6.69 -24.26 -20.20
CA GLU A 246 -6.69 -24.25 -21.67
C GLU A 246 -7.00 -22.85 -22.21
N ARG A 247 -8.04 -22.20 -21.69
CA ARG A 247 -8.38 -20.82 -22.04
C ARG A 247 -7.23 -19.86 -21.74
N MET A 248 -6.58 -19.98 -20.57
CA MET A 248 -5.46 -19.11 -20.21
C MET A 248 -4.23 -19.36 -21.09
N LEU A 249 -3.90 -20.61 -21.43
CA LEU A 249 -2.82 -20.94 -22.36
C LEU A 249 -3.09 -20.33 -23.75
N HIS A 250 -4.34 -20.42 -24.22
CA HIS A 250 -4.76 -19.79 -25.48
C HIS A 250 -4.59 -18.27 -25.45
N LEU A 251 -5.04 -17.60 -24.38
CA LEU A 251 -4.85 -16.15 -24.22
C LEU A 251 -3.37 -15.75 -24.17
N LEU A 252 -2.54 -16.50 -23.42
CA LEU A 252 -1.10 -16.24 -23.35
C LEU A 252 -0.41 -16.40 -24.71
N GLU A 253 -0.90 -17.31 -25.56
CA GLU A 253 -0.42 -17.47 -26.94
C GLU A 253 -0.90 -16.32 -27.84
N GLN A 254 -2.19 -15.96 -27.78
CA GLN A 254 -2.76 -14.82 -28.51
C GLN A 254 -2.03 -13.51 -28.19
N TRP A 255 -1.71 -13.27 -26.92
CA TRP A 255 -0.94 -12.11 -26.47
C TRP A 255 0.57 -12.21 -26.71
N ARG A 256 1.02 -13.28 -27.38
CA ARG A 256 2.42 -13.53 -27.74
C ARG A 256 3.35 -13.63 -26.54
N PHE A 257 2.86 -14.04 -25.38
CA PHE A 257 3.68 -14.32 -24.20
C PHE A 257 4.25 -15.73 -24.20
N ILE A 258 3.56 -16.67 -24.82
CA ILE A 258 4.07 -18.02 -25.08
C ILE A 258 3.94 -18.33 -26.58
N LYS A 259 4.77 -19.25 -27.06
CA LYS A 259 4.59 -19.93 -28.34
C LYS A 259 4.08 -21.34 -28.05
N GLY A 260 2.95 -21.70 -28.64
CA GLY A 260 2.37 -23.04 -28.57
C GLY A 260 2.78 -23.91 -29.75
N SER A 261 2.16 -25.08 -29.84
CA SER A 261 2.57 -26.20 -30.70
C SER A 261 2.07 -26.16 -32.14
N LYS A 262 1.20 -25.21 -32.51
CA LYS A 262 0.46 -25.25 -33.79
C LYS A 262 0.66 -24.04 -34.72
N GLN A 263 1.51 -23.07 -34.37
CA GLN A 263 1.82 -21.93 -35.23
C GLN A 263 3.34 -21.78 -35.41
N GLU A 264 3.84 -22.27 -36.55
CA GLU A 264 5.05 -21.73 -37.16
C GLU A 264 4.73 -21.32 -38.59
N ASP A 265 4.45 -20.03 -38.78
CA ASP A 265 4.75 -19.32 -40.03
C ASP A 265 6.09 -18.60 -39.83
N SER A 266 7.02 -18.80 -40.76
CA SER A 266 8.37 -18.22 -40.94
C SER A 266 9.60 -18.95 -40.35
N ASP A 267 10.27 -19.61 -41.28
CA ASP A 267 11.70 -19.57 -41.63
C ASP A 267 12.77 -19.66 -40.53
N PHE A 268 13.47 -20.80 -40.54
CA PHE A 268 14.68 -21.17 -39.79
C PHE A 268 14.49 -21.54 -38.31
N VAL A 269 13.83 -22.69 -38.09
CA VAL A 269 14.06 -23.50 -36.89
C VAL A 269 14.53 -24.90 -37.33
N SER A 270 15.58 -25.42 -36.67
CA SER A 270 16.09 -26.77 -36.93
C SER A 270 14.97 -27.82 -36.79
N ALA A 271 14.90 -28.77 -37.73
CA ALA A 271 13.85 -29.79 -37.83
C ALA A 271 13.57 -30.60 -36.53
N ASN A 272 14.51 -30.60 -35.57
CA ASN A 272 14.35 -31.22 -34.25
C ASN A 272 13.44 -30.43 -33.28
N GLN A 273 13.10 -29.16 -33.54
CA GLN A 273 12.25 -28.35 -32.64
C GLN A 273 10.78 -28.29 -33.08
N ILE A 274 10.48 -28.66 -34.33
CA ILE A 274 9.18 -28.43 -34.98
C ILE A 274 8.11 -29.46 -34.57
N ARG A 275 8.46 -30.54 -33.83
CA ARG A 275 7.57 -31.70 -33.67
C ARG A 275 6.96 -31.96 -32.29
N ASP A 276 7.31 -31.21 -31.25
CA ASP A 276 7.17 -31.78 -29.89
C ASP A 276 6.05 -31.21 -29.02
N GLY A 277 5.12 -30.41 -29.55
CA GLY A 277 3.96 -30.01 -28.76
C GLY A 277 4.27 -29.08 -27.59
N ARG A 278 5.46 -28.44 -27.56
CA ARG A 278 6.00 -27.77 -26.37
C ARG A 278 5.69 -26.29 -26.31
N TYR A 279 5.26 -25.82 -25.14
CA TYR A 279 5.19 -24.41 -24.79
C TYR A 279 6.57 -23.84 -24.50
N ARG A 280 6.82 -22.63 -25.00
CA ARG A 280 7.98 -21.81 -24.62
C ARG A 280 7.57 -20.36 -24.43
N ALA A 281 8.03 -19.73 -23.35
CA ALA A 281 7.82 -18.30 -23.18
C ALA A 281 8.61 -17.51 -24.24
N THR A 282 7.99 -16.47 -24.79
CA THR A 282 8.69 -15.49 -25.63
C THR A 282 9.59 -14.61 -24.76
N VAL A 283 10.47 -13.81 -25.37
CA VAL A 283 11.26 -12.80 -24.63
C VAL A 283 10.34 -11.86 -23.85
N LEU A 284 9.22 -11.47 -24.48
CA LEU A 284 8.20 -10.63 -23.88
C LEU A 284 7.50 -11.34 -22.70
N GLY A 285 7.00 -12.56 -22.89
CA GLY A 285 6.32 -13.30 -21.82
C GLY A 285 7.24 -13.65 -20.64
N LYS A 286 8.50 -13.97 -20.92
CA LYS A 286 9.51 -14.14 -19.87
C LYS A 286 9.69 -12.85 -19.07
N ARG A 287 9.76 -11.69 -19.74
CA ARG A 287 9.88 -10.40 -19.04
C ARG A 287 8.64 -10.08 -18.20
N VAL A 288 7.44 -10.36 -18.71
CA VAL A 288 6.18 -10.18 -17.96
C VAL A 288 6.20 -11.01 -16.67
N ALA A 289 6.64 -12.27 -16.74
CA ALA A 289 6.79 -13.12 -15.56
C ALA A 289 7.82 -12.58 -14.56
N GLU A 290 8.97 -12.09 -15.03
CA GLU A 290 10.02 -11.48 -14.19
C GLU A 290 9.59 -10.17 -13.52
N LEU A 291 8.74 -9.40 -14.20
CA LEU A 291 8.16 -8.16 -13.66
C LEU A 291 7.09 -8.42 -12.60
N TYR A 292 6.60 -9.66 -12.50
CA TYR A 292 5.59 -10.11 -11.55
C TYR A 292 4.23 -9.39 -11.69
N ILE A 293 3.92 -8.91 -12.90
CA ILE A 293 2.63 -8.30 -13.24
C ILE A 293 1.70 -9.34 -13.82
N ASP A 294 0.39 -9.17 -13.62
CA ASP A 294 -0.60 -10.04 -14.25
C ASP A 294 -0.49 -9.94 -15.79
N PRO A 295 -0.52 -11.06 -16.52
CA PRO A 295 -0.39 -11.02 -17.98
C PRO A 295 -1.49 -10.23 -18.70
N LEU A 296 -2.71 -10.16 -18.18
CA LEU A 296 -3.76 -9.28 -18.72
C LEU A 296 -3.37 -7.80 -18.55
N THR A 297 -2.82 -7.43 -17.40
CA THR A 297 -2.30 -6.07 -17.19
C THR A 297 -1.14 -5.78 -18.15
N ALA A 298 -0.21 -6.72 -18.33
CA ALA A 298 0.86 -6.57 -19.30
C ALA A 298 0.33 -6.37 -20.73
N HIS A 299 -0.63 -7.19 -21.15
CA HIS A 299 -1.26 -7.09 -22.47
C HIS A 299 -1.92 -5.73 -22.67
N ASN A 300 -2.78 -5.29 -21.75
CA ASN A 300 -3.45 -3.99 -21.83
C ASN A 300 -2.44 -2.84 -21.85
N MET A 301 -1.37 -2.91 -21.04
CA MET A 301 -0.30 -1.91 -21.07
C MET A 301 0.44 -1.89 -22.41
N ILE A 302 0.72 -3.05 -23.02
CA ILE A 302 1.38 -3.14 -24.32
C ILE A 302 0.50 -2.48 -25.39
N GLU A 303 -0.78 -2.83 -25.46
CA GLU A 303 -1.71 -2.22 -26.42
C GLU A 303 -1.80 -0.71 -26.23
N ALA A 304 -1.89 -0.25 -24.99
CA ALA A 304 -1.91 1.18 -24.66
C ALA A 304 -0.62 1.88 -25.12
N LEU A 305 0.55 1.29 -24.87
CA LEU A 305 1.84 1.86 -25.27
C LEU A 305 2.02 1.93 -26.79
N GLU A 306 1.52 0.93 -27.52
CA GLU A 306 1.52 0.91 -28.99
C GLU A 306 0.60 2.00 -29.55
N ARG A 307 -0.64 2.12 -29.04
CA ARG A 307 -1.59 3.19 -29.42
C ARG A 307 -1.05 4.58 -29.10
N ALA A 308 -0.40 4.74 -27.95
CA ALA A 308 0.25 5.99 -27.55
C ALA A 308 1.36 6.42 -28.52
N GLY A 309 2.00 5.48 -29.22
CA GLY A 309 2.99 5.79 -30.27
C GLY A 309 2.40 6.43 -31.52
N SER A 310 1.10 6.24 -31.77
CA SER A 310 0.40 6.80 -32.93
C SER A 310 -0.40 8.07 -32.60
N SER A 311 -0.66 8.35 -31.32
CA SER A 311 -1.44 9.51 -30.88
C SER A 311 -0.60 10.78 -30.71
N ARG A 312 -1.19 11.94 -31.03
CA ARG A 312 -0.56 13.26 -30.85
C ARG A 312 -0.82 13.88 -29.47
N SER A 313 -1.77 13.35 -28.71
CA SER A 313 -2.26 13.92 -27.44
C SER A 313 -1.94 13.02 -26.24
N ILE A 314 -0.67 12.63 -26.09
CA ILE A 314 -0.22 11.80 -24.94
C ILE A 314 0.59 12.67 -23.98
N ASN A 315 0.25 12.58 -22.69
CA ASN A 315 0.92 13.30 -21.61
C ASN A 315 1.07 12.41 -20.35
N GLU A 316 1.44 13.03 -19.23
CA GLU A 316 1.59 12.35 -17.95
C GLU A 316 0.29 11.72 -17.45
N PHE A 317 -0.84 12.37 -17.69
CA PHE A 317 -2.16 11.83 -17.33
C PHE A 317 -2.42 10.50 -18.05
N SER A 318 -2.12 10.42 -19.36
CA SER A 318 -2.30 9.21 -20.17
C SER A 318 -1.61 7.99 -19.55
N TYR A 319 -0.33 8.11 -19.20
CA TYR A 319 0.44 7.01 -18.60
C TYR A 319 0.04 6.71 -17.16
N LEU A 320 -0.34 7.74 -16.38
CA LEU A 320 -0.84 7.53 -15.02
C LEU A 320 -2.20 6.83 -15.02
N HIS A 321 -3.08 7.16 -15.96
CA HIS A 321 -4.36 6.48 -16.12
C HIS A 321 -4.16 5.02 -16.52
N MET A 322 -3.28 4.76 -17.49
CA MET A 322 -2.93 3.40 -17.91
C MET A 322 -2.53 2.51 -16.73
N ILE A 323 -1.64 2.97 -15.84
CA ILE A 323 -1.25 2.19 -14.65
C ILE A 323 -2.33 2.16 -13.56
N CYS A 324 -3.19 3.20 -13.47
CA CYS A 324 -4.27 3.23 -12.50
C CYS A 324 -5.40 2.27 -12.85
N TYR A 325 -5.60 1.99 -14.13
CA TYR A 325 -6.63 1.08 -14.64
C TYR A 325 -6.14 -0.37 -14.73
N THR A 326 -5.21 -0.77 -13.85
CA THR A 326 -4.66 -2.13 -13.76
C THR A 326 -5.23 -2.91 -12.57
N LEU A 327 -5.02 -4.23 -12.53
CA LEU A 327 -5.45 -5.07 -11.41
C LEU A 327 -4.65 -4.77 -10.14
N GLU A 328 -3.36 -4.45 -10.30
CA GLU A 328 -2.38 -4.20 -9.25
C GLU A 328 -2.65 -2.92 -8.46
N MET A 329 -3.27 -1.91 -9.08
CA MET A 329 -3.61 -0.65 -8.40
C MET A 329 -4.80 -0.78 -7.44
N ARG A 330 -5.56 -1.89 -7.54
CA ARG A 330 -6.75 -2.12 -6.73
C ARG A 330 -6.40 -2.39 -5.25
N PRO A 331 -7.24 -1.94 -4.29
CA PRO A 331 -8.49 -1.20 -4.49
C PRO A 331 -8.24 0.26 -4.89
N LEU A 332 -9.04 0.78 -5.83
CA LEU A 332 -9.01 2.16 -6.27
C LEU A 332 -9.68 3.11 -5.27
N LEU A 333 -9.40 4.41 -5.37
CA LEU A 333 -10.06 5.40 -4.52
C LEU A 333 -11.56 5.46 -4.83
N SER A 334 -12.40 5.24 -3.82
CA SER A 334 -13.85 5.35 -3.98
C SER A 334 -14.27 6.78 -4.30
N VAL A 335 -15.22 6.93 -5.23
CA VAL A 335 -15.84 8.21 -5.58
C VAL A 335 -17.09 8.40 -4.73
N ARG A 336 -17.19 9.54 -4.04
CA ARG A 336 -18.33 9.91 -3.21
C ARG A 336 -19.36 10.65 -4.04
N THR A 337 -20.62 10.65 -3.59
CA THR A 337 -21.71 11.35 -4.27
C THR A 337 -21.38 12.81 -4.59
N LYS A 338 -20.77 13.53 -3.65
CA LYS A 338 -20.38 14.94 -3.79
C LYS A 338 -19.18 15.20 -4.72
N GLU A 339 -18.51 14.15 -5.18
CA GLU A 339 -17.32 14.24 -6.03
C GLU A 339 -17.67 13.93 -7.50
N TRP A 340 -18.90 13.51 -7.80
CA TRP A 340 -19.29 13.13 -9.16
C TRP A 340 -19.18 14.25 -10.17
N ASP A 341 -19.66 15.45 -9.85
CA ASP A 341 -19.64 16.58 -10.78
C ASP A 341 -18.22 16.96 -11.19
N ASP A 342 -17.27 17.01 -10.23
CA ASP A 342 -15.84 17.27 -10.49
C ASP A 342 -15.21 16.15 -11.34
N ILE A 343 -15.57 14.88 -11.11
CA ILE A 343 -15.05 13.79 -11.93
C ILE A 343 -15.59 13.86 -13.37
N GLN A 344 -16.87 14.20 -13.56
CA GLN A 344 -17.46 14.36 -14.89
C GLN A 344 -16.82 15.51 -15.66
N GLU A 345 -16.59 16.66 -15.02
CA GLU A 345 -15.88 17.77 -15.63
C GLU A 345 -14.46 17.36 -16.07
N ARG A 346 -13.76 16.60 -15.24
CA ARG A 346 -12.42 16.09 -15.55
C ARG A 346 -12.42 15.06 -16.68
N LEU A 347 -13.43 14.18 -16.77
CA LEU A 347 -13.58 13.23 -17.88
C LEU A 347 -13.67 13.99 -19.21
N ILE A 348 -14.53 15.01 -19.28
CA ILE A 348 -14.67 15.86 -20.47
C ILE A 348 -13.37 16.61 -20.78
N GLN A 349 -12.75 17.21 -19.76
CA GLN A 349 -11.51 17.98 -19.95
C GLN A 349 -10.35 17.12 -20.46
N TYR A 350 -10.29 15.85 -20.05
CA TYR A 350 -9.18 14.95 -20.36
C TYR A 350 -9.50 13.89 -21.42
N GLU A 351 -10.67 13.96 -22.06
CA GLU A 351 -11.15 12.99 -23.07
C GLU A 351 -10.06 12.63 -24.10
N THR A 352 -9.36 13.64 -24.63
CA THR A 352 -8.33 13.46 -25.67
C THR A 352 -7.01 12.84 -25.18
N TYR A 353 -6.81 12.72 -23.86
CA TYR A 353 -5.60 12.17 -23.26
C TYR A 353 -5.75 10.72 -22.80
N PHE A 354 -6.96 10.15 -22.87
CA PHE A 354 -7.16 8.73 -22.59
C PHE A 354 -6.56 7.87 -23.71
N ILE A 355 -5.82 6.83 -23.31
CA ILE A 355 -5.29 5.84 -24.25
C ILE A 355 -6.33 4.74 -24.53
N GLU A 356 -7.00 4.32 -23.47
CA GLU A 356 -8.14 3.41 -23.54
C GLU A 356 -9.43 4.22 -23.63
N PRO A 357 -10.38 3.86 -24.50
CA PRO A 357 -11.64 4.57 -24.60
C PRO A 357 -12.43 4.50 -23.28
N GLU A 358 -13.19 5.55 -22.98
CA GLU A 358 -14.14 5.54 -21.87
C GLU A 358 -15.21 4.44 -22.12
N PRO A 359 -15.41 3.49 -21.19
CA PRO A 359 -16.45 2.49 -21.30
C PRO A 359 -17.84 3.12 -21.17
N SER A 360 -18.87 2.43 -21.63
CA SER A 360 -20.24 2.93 -21.48
C SER A 360 -20.63 3.03 -20.00
N MET A 361 -21.39 4.07 -19.62
CA MET A 361 -21.91 4.20 -18.25
C MET A 361 -22.79 3.04 -17.78
N TYR A 362 -23.27 2.22 -18.72
CA TYR A 362 -24.08 1.02 -18.47
C TYR A 362 -23.24 -0.26 -18.33
N GLU A 363 -21.94 -0.18 -18.59
CA GLU A 363 -21.01 -1.30 -18.45
C GLU A 363 -20.50 -1.43 -17.01
N PRO A 364 -20.33 -2.67 -16.50
CA PRO A 364 -19.78 -2.91 -15.16
C PRO A 364 -18.42 -2.23 -14.90
N GLU A 365 -17.62 -2.04 -15.94
CA GLU A 365 -16.28 -1.49 -15.92
C GLU A 365 -16.25 0.03 -15.66
N TYR A 366 -17.36 0.74 -15.87
CA TYR A 366 -17.43 2.20 -15.74
C TYR A 366 -17.07 2.69 -14.34
N ASP A 367 -17.58 2.03 -13.30
CA ASP A 367 -17.29 2.40 -11.92
C ASP A 367 -15.79 2.26 -11.59
N ASP A 368 -15.13 1.23 -12.09
CA ASP A 368 -13.69 1.06 -11.95
C ASP A 368 -12.91 2.10 -12.75
N PHE A 369 -13.39 2.47 -13.95
CA PHE A 369 -12.78 3.52 -14.78
C PHE A 369 -12.82 4.88 -14.08
N VAL A 370 -13.98 5.30 -13.58
CA VAL A 370 -14.15 6.56 -12.83
C VAL A 370 -13.28 6.58 -11.56
N LYS A 371 -13.18 5.47 -10.83
CA LYS A 371 -12.26 5.35 -9.68
C LYS A 371 -10.78 5.41 -10.09
N ALA A 372 -10.42 4.87 -11.26
CA ALA A 372 -9.08 4.97 -11.81
C ALA A 372 -8.75 6.42 -12.19
N VAL A 373 -9.69 7.16 -12.77
CA VAL A 373 -9.57 8.61 -13.04
C VAL A 373 -9.32 9.39 -11.75
N LYS A 374 -10.13 9.18 -10.70
CA LYS A 374 -9.88 9.81 -9.40
C LYS A 374 -8.50 9.49 -8.84
N THR A 375 -8.06 8.24 -8.95
CA THR A 375 -6.72 7.79 -8.51
C THR A 375 -5.60 8.43 -9.34
N THR A 376 -5.83 8.62 -10.64
CA THR A 376 -4.91 9.29 -11.57
C THR A 376 -4.69 10.74 -11.17
N PHE A 377 -5.77 11.47 -10.87
CA PHE A 377 -5.65 12.86 -10.44
C PHE A 377 -4.95 13.04 -9.09
N MET A 378 -5.11 12.08 -8.17
CA MET A 378 -4.31 12.06 -6.94
C MET A 378 -2.81 12.02 -7.27
N PHE A 379 -2.39 11.25 -8.28
CA PHE A 379 -1.00 11.24 -8.75
C PHE A 379 -0.61 12.52 -9.49
N MET A 380 -1.51 13.11 -10.30
CA MET A 380 -1.27 14.39 -10.97
C MET A 380 -0.97 15.50 -9.96
N ASP A 381 -1.82 15.67 -8.95
CA ASP A 381 -1.61 16.67 -7.89
C ASP A 381 -0.32 16.39 -7.09
N TRP A 382 0.00 15.10 -6.88
CA TRP A 382 1.24 14.70 -6.22
C TRP A 382 2.49 15.11 -7.02
N ILE A 383 2.51 14.87 -8.33
CA ILE A 383 3.63 15.28 -9.21
C ILE A 383 3.65 16.78 -9.50
N ASP A 384 2.56 17.50 -9.20
CA ASP A 384 2.47 18.96 -9.27
C ASP A 384 2.82 19.68 -7.96
N GLU A 385 3.36 18.92 -6.99
CA GLU A 385 3.86 19.38 -5.69
C GLU A 385 2.79 19.86 -4.71
N LYS A 386 1.53 19.44 -4.89
CA LYS A 386 0.54 19.62 -3.82
C LYS A 386 1.04 18.92 -2.56
N ASP A 387 0.89 19.58 -1.42
CA ASP A 387 1.36 19.04 -0.16
C ASP A 387 0.58 17.77 0.23
N GLU A 388 1.17 16.98 1.12
CA GLU A 388 0.59 15.69 1.49
C GLU A 388 -0.75 15.86 2.22
N GLU A 389 -0.96 16.96 2.95
CA GLU A 389 -2.22 17.22 3.64
C GLU A 389 -3.35 17.49 2.65
N PHE A 390 -3.11 18.32 1.64
CA PHE A 390 -4.04 18.54 0.53
C PHE A 390 -4.45 17.21 -0.13
N ILE A 391 -3.49 16.36 -0.49
CA ILE A 391 -3.77 15.07 -1.15
C ILE A 391 -4.67 14.20 -0.27
N LEU A 392 -4.37 14.11 1.02
CA LEU A 392 -5.09 13.26 1.96
C LEU A 392 -6.52 13.77 2.21
N GLU A 393 -6.72 15.08 2.26
CA GLU A 393 -8.04 15.68 2.48
C GLU A 393 -8.89 15.66 1.20
N HIS A 394 -8.35 16.20 0.11
CA HIS A 394 -9.07 16.36 -1.16
C HIS A 394 -9.51 15.00 -1.72
N TYR A 395 -8.59 14.03 -1.78
CA TYR A 395 -8.90 12.68 -2.28
C TYR A 395 -9.47 11.75 -1.22
N SER A 396 -9.59 12.22 0.03
CA SER A 396 -10.00 11.41 1.19
C SER A 396 -9.14 10.16 1.40
N ALA A 397 -7.87 10.24 0.99
CA ALA A 397 -6.88 9.19 1.16
C ALA A 397 -6.28 9.21 2.58
N ARG A 398 -5.60 8.13 2.97
CA ARG A 398 -4.84 8.06 4.24
C ARG A 398 -3.34 7.98 3.97
N PRO A 399 -2.46 8.45 4.88
CA PRO A 399 -1.01 8.51 4.64
C PRO A 399 -0.41 7.16 4.17
N GLY A 400 -0.77 6.06 4.82
CA GLY A 400 -0.31 4.72 4.42
C GLY A 400 -0.83 4.26 3.06
N GLU A 401 -2.05 4.65 2.70
CA GLU A 401 -2.67 4.30 1.41
C GLU A 401 -2.01 5.03 0.24
N LEU A 402 -1.76 6.33 0.40
CA LEU A 402 -1.00 7.12 -0.58
C LEU A 402 0.39 6.49 -0.83
N ARG A 403 1.10 6.09 0.22
CA ARG A 403 2.44 5.47 0.09
C ARG A 403 2.43 4.13 -0.63
N ILE A 404 1.46 3.27 -0.33
CA ILE A 404 1.33 1.98 -1.01
C ILE A 404 1.04 2.22 -2.50
N LYS A 405 0.10 3.11 -2.82
CA LYS A 405 -0.23 3.47 -4.21
C LYS A 405 0.96 4.07 -4.96
N LEU A 406 1.75 4.95 -4.33
CA LEU A 406 2.99 5.48 -4.91
C LEU A 406 4.03 4.38 -5.18
N SER A 407 4.14 3.39 -4.29
CA SER A 407 5.04 2.24 -4.49
C SER A 407 4.59 1.36 -5.65
N ILE A 408 3.28 1.11 -5.78
CA ILE A 408 2.71 0.35 -6.89
C ILE A 408 2.90 1.12 -8.20
N ALA A 409 2.66 2.44 -8.20
CA ALA A 409 2.88 3.28 -9.37
C ALA A 409 4.35 3.28 -9.84
N ASP A 410 5.32 3.35 -8.92
CA ASP A 410 6.75 3.23 -9.28
C ASP A 410 7.07 1.88 -9.95
N TRP A 411 6.50 0.80 -9.42
CA TRP A 411 6.68 -0.55 -9.97
C TRP A 411 6.01 -0.72 -11.34
N LEU A 412 4.78 -0.24 -11.52
CA LEU A 412 4.07 -0.33 -12.81
C LEU A 412 4.70 0.57 -13.87
N LEU A 413 5.18 1.76 -13.53
CA LEU A 413 5.93 2.61 -14.47
C LEU A 413 7.29 2.00 -14.82
N TYR A 414 7.93 1.29 -13.88
CA TYR A 414 9.12 0.50 -14.19
C TYR A 414 8.80 -0.64 -15.16
N ALA A 415 7.72 -1.38 -14.92
CA ALA A 415 7.27 -2.42 -15.83
C ALA A 415 6.98 -1.87 -17.23
N ALA A 416 6.29 -0.72 -17.33
CA ALA A 416 6.05 -0.03 -18.59
C ALA A 416 7.36 0.32 -19.33
N ASP A 417 8.37 0.88 -18.64
CA ASP A 417 9.68 1.19 -19.24
C ASP A 417 10.36 -0.07 -19.80
N GLU A 418 10.30 -1.19 -19.08
CA GLU A 418 10.89 -2.46 -19.50
C GLU A 418 10.16 -3.08 -20.71
N LEU A 419 8.82 -2.99 -20.75
CA LEU A 419 8.02 -3.39 -21.91
C LEU A 419 8.34 -2.52 -23.13
N CYS A 420 8.42 -1.19 -22.96
CA CYS A 420 8.80 -0.29 -24.06
C CYS A 420 10.19 -0.62 -24.64
N ARG A 421 11.15 -1.07 -23.82
CA ARG A 421 12.48 -1.46 -24.31
C ARG A 421 12.41 -2.69 -25.21
N ILE A 422 11.60 -3.68 -24.86
CA ILE A 422 11.40 -4.88 -25.68
C ILE A 422 10.69 -4.54 -26.98
N LEU A 423 9.71 -3.63 -26.92
CA LEU A 423 8.93 -3.17 -28.08
C LEU A 423 9.63 -2.07 -28.90
N ASN A 424 10.83 -1.63 -28.48
CA ASN A 424 11.60 -0.55 -29.12
C ASN A 424 10.86 0.81 -29.21
N LEU A 425 10.01 1.12 -28.23
CA LEU A 425 9.20 2.35 -28.14
C LEU A 425 10.00 3.51 -27.51
N LYS A 426 11.00 4.03 -28.23
CA LYS A 426 12.00 4.98 -27.69
C LYS A 426 11.42 6.29 -27.16
N ALA A 427 10.37 6.83 -27.78
CA ALA A 427 9.76 8.09 -27.34
C ALA A 427 9.09 7.94 -25.97
N GLN A 428 8.36 6.84 -25.79
CA GLN A 428 7.63 6.47 -24.57
C GLN A 428 8.61 6.19 -23.42
N ILE A 429 9.73 5.51 -23.68
CA ILE A 429 10.80 5.27 -22.68
C ILE A 429 11.21 6.57 -21.99
N ARG A 430 11.43 7.65 -22.77
CA ARG A 430 11.86 8.93 -22.22
C ARG A 430 10.80 9.53 -21.31
N GLU A 431 9.55 9.59 -21.76
CA GLU A 431 8.46 10.19 -21.00
C GLU A 431 8.12 9.38 -19.74
N ILE A 432 8.07 8.04 -19.82
CA ILE A 432 7.80 7.15 -18.69
C ILE A 432 8.91 7.25 -17.63
N ARG A 433 10.19 7.32 -18.02
CA ARG A 433 11.29 7.49 -17.07
C ARG A 433 11.22 8.83 -16.33
N LYS A 434 10.90 9.92 -17.04
CA LYS A 434 10.69 11.24 -16.42
C LYS A 434 9.51 11.18 -15.46
N LEU A 435 8.37 10.63 -15.88
CA LEU A 435 7.18 10.47 -15.05
C LEU A 435 7.46 9.63 -13.80
N ARG A 436 8.16 8.51 -13.93
CA ARG A 436 8.55 7.65 -12.80
C ARG A 436 9.36 8.43 -11.75
N LEU A 437 10.34 9.23 -12.18
CA LEU A 437 11.11 10.07 -11.26
C LEU A 437 10.22 11.12 -10.57
N ARG A 438 9.29 11.74 -11.31
CA ARG A 438 8.33 12.70 -10.76
C ARG A 438 7.38 12.05 -9.75
N VAL A 439 6.85 10.86 -10.03
CA VAL A 439 5.99 10.09 -9.11
C VAL A 439 6.77 9.69 -7.86
N LYS A 440 8.00 9.19 -8.00
CA LYS A 440 8.83 8.82 -6.84
C LYS A 440 9.14 10.00 -5.92
N ALA A 441 9.37 11.17 -6.50
CA ALA A 441 9.73 12.38 -5.76
C ALA A 441 8.53 13.24 -5.30
N GLY A 442 7.40 13.16 -6.01
CA GLY A 442 6.27 14.07 -5.88
C GLY A 442 6.61 15.48 -6.30
N ALA A 443 7.20 15.63 -7.49
CA ALA A 443 7.78 16.88 -7.93
C ALA A 443 7.58 17.17 -9.41
N ARG A 444 7.54 18.46 -9.77
CA ARG A 444 7.51 18.91 -11.16
C ARG A 444 8.82 18.62 -11.87
N GLU A 445 8.77 18.53 -13.19
CA GLU A 445 9.90 18.15 -14.04
C GLU A 445 11.15 19.04 -13.81
N GLU A 446 10.96 20.33 -13.59
CA GLU A 446 12.04 21.30 -13.35
C GLU A 446 12.90 21.01 -12.10
N LEU A 447 12.41 20.20 -11.16
CA LEU A 447 13.14 19.81 -9.95
C LEU A 447 13.96 18.53 -10.13
N LEU A 448 13.76 17.78 -11.21
CA LEU A 448 14.43 16.50 -11.44
C LEU A 448 15.97 16.57 -11.33
N PRO A 449 16.66 17.62 -11.82
CA PRO A 449 18.11 17.73 -11.65
C PRO A 449 18.55 17.71 -10.17
N LEU A 450 17.80 18.36 -9.28
CA LEU A 450 18.13 18.48 -7.85
C LEU A 450 17.75 17.24 -7.05
N LEU A 451 16.72 16.50 -7.48
CA LEU A 451 16.23 15.30 -6.81
C LEU A 451 17.17 14.09 -6.91
N ARG A 452 18.21 14.20 -7.75
CA ARG A 452 19.31 13.23 -7.82
C ARG A 452 20.20 13.25 -6.58
N LEU A 453 20.15 14.33 -5.80
CA LEU A 453 20.96 14.49 -4.59
C LEU A 453 20.36 13.74 -3.41
N GLU A 454 21.17 12.93 -2.77
CA GLU A 454 20.75 12.17 -1.61
C GLU A 454 20.37 13.11 -0.45
N GLY A 455 19.18 12.89 0.12
CA GLY A 455 18.63 13.73 1.18
C GLY A 455 17.88 14.98 0.70
N ILE A 456 17.76 15.20 -0.62
CA ILE A 456 16.91 16.24 -1.20
C ILE A 456 15.59 15.62 -1.67
N GLY A 457 14.51 15.88 -0.92
CA GLY A 457 13.14 15.60 -1.37
C GLY A 457 12.45 16.84 -1.95
N ARG A 458 11.21 16.69 -2.45
CA ARG A 458 10.44 17.76 -3.13
C ARG A 458 10.48 19.13 -2.44
N VAL A 459 10.28 19.18 -1.12
CA VAL A 459 10.27 20.45 -0.35
C VAL A 459 11.62 21.15 -0.38
N ARG A 460 12.72 20.39 -0.23
CA ARG A 460 14.07 20.95 -0.24
C ARG A 460 14.48 21.34 -1.66
N ALA A 461 14.14 20.53 -2.66
CA ALA A 461 14.37 20.82 -4.07
C ALA A 461 13.68 22.13 -4.48
N ARG A 462 12.39 22.28 -4.14
CA ARG A 462 11.63 23.51 -4.38
C ARG A 462 12.25 24.73 -3.70
N LYS A 463 12.70 24.57 -2.44
CA LYS A 463 13.39 25.65 -1.71
C LYS A 463 14.69 26.08 -2.40
N LEU A 464 15.50 25.14 -2.89
CA LEU A 464 16.71 25.45 -3.67
C LEU A 464 16.35 26.15 -5.00
N PHE A 465 15.39 25.62 -5.73
CA PHE A 465 14.96 26.14 -7.03
C PHE A 465 14.46 27.60 -6.93
N ASN A 466 13.64 27.91 -5.93
CA ASN A 466 13.16 29.26 -5.65
C ASN A 466 14.29 30.22 -5.26
N ASN A 467 15.41 29.70 -4.75
CA ASN A 467 16.63 30.47 -4.44
C ASN A 467 17.66 30.43 -5.57
N LYS A 468 17.21 30.20 -6.82
CA LYS A 468 18.05 30.18 -8.04
C LYS A 468 19.12 29.09 -8.08
N ILE A 469 18.99 28.05 -7.25
CA ILE A 469 19.82 26.83 -7.30
C ILE A 469 18.99 25.77 -8.01
N ARG A 470 19.13 25.64 -9.33
CA ARG A 470 18.25 24.86 -10.20
C ARG A 470 18.91 23.58 -10.73
N ALA A 471 20.23 23.54 -10.78
CA ALA A 471 21.01 22.40 -11.26
C ALA A 471 22.08 21.96 -10.25
N ILE A 472 22.65 20.78 -10.50
CA ILE A 472 23.79 20.25 -9.71
C ILE A 472 24.98 21.20 -9.74
N LYS A 473 25.22 21.88 -10.86
CA LYS A 473 26.26 22.90 -11.01
C LYS A 473 26.07 24.05 -10.00
N ASP A 474 24.84 24.54 -9.85
CA ASP A 474 24.53 25.64 -8.93
C ASP A 474 24.76 25.23 -7.47
N VAL A 475 24.51 23.95 -7.13
CA VAL A 475 24.82 23.40 -5.80
C VAL A 475 26.33 23.34 -5.55
N LYS A 476 27.10 23.00 -6.59
CA LYS A 476 28.57 23.01 -6.56
C LYS A 476 29.14 24.43 -6.42
N GLU A 477 28.53 25.43 -7.02
CA GLU A 477 28.97 26.83 -6.92
C GLU A 477 28.47 27.53 -5.64
N ALA A 478 27.33 27.11 -5.10
CA ALA A 478 26.74 27.71 -3.91
C ALA A 478 27.66 27.60 -2.68
N ARG A 479 27.78 28.69 -1.93
CA ARG A 479 28.56 28.72 -0.69
C ARG A 479 27.88 27.87 0.38
N LEU A 480 28.68 27.14 1.18
CA LEU A 480 28.17 26.26 2.23
C LEU A 480 27.25 26.96 3.27
N PRO A 481 27.49 28.22 3.69
CA PRO A 481 26.57 28.94 4.56
C PRO A 481 25.18 29.12 3.93
N THR A 482 25.10 29.44 2.64
CA THR A 482 23.83 29.57 1.90
C THR A 482 23.08 28.25 1.90
N LEU A 483 23.76 27.14 1.56
CA LEU A 483 23.14 25.81 1.60
C LEU A 483 22.70 25.42 3.01
N THR A 484 23.47 25.79 4.04
CA THR A 484 23.16 25.52 5.45
C THR A 484 21.88 26.24 5.88
N GLN A 485 21.71 27.50 5.50
CA GLN A 485 20.48 28.27 5.77
C GLN A 485 19.26 27.65 5.06
N LEU A 486 19.44 27.12 3.86
CA LEU A 486 18.33 26.53 3.09
C LEU A 486 17.97 25.11 3.56
N LEU A 487 18.96 24.25 3.80
CA LEU A 487 18.76 22.81 3.98
C LEU A 487 18.98 22.30 5.41
N GLY A 488 19.57 23.14 6.28
CA GLY A 488 20.12 22.76 7.57
C GLY A 488 21.53 22.15 7.44
N SER A 489 22.35 22.30 8.48
CA SER A 489 23.79 22.02 8.44
C SER A 489 24.14 20.60 7.99
N LYS A 490 23.45 19.59 8.54
CA LYS A 490 23.70 18.17 8.21
C LYS A 490 23.43 17.87 6.74
N THR A 491 22.31 18.35 6.21
CA THR A 491 21.92 18.12 4.82
C THR A 491 22.82 18.89 3.86
N ALA A 492 23.14 20.15 4.18
CA ALA A 492 23.99 21.00 3.36
C ALA A 492 25.39 20.42 3.17
N LEU A 493 26.00 19.92 4.25
CA LEU A 493 27.29 19.22 4.20
C LEU A 493 27.21 17.98 3.31
N LYS A 494 26.24 17.11 3.55
CA LYS A 494 26.06 15.87 2.79
C LYS A 494 25.83 16.13 1.29
N VAL A 495 25.09 17.18 0.96
CA VAL A 495 24.82 17.55 -0.43
C VAL A 495 26.07 18.16 -1.08
N LYS A 496 26.87 18.93 -0.34
CA LYS A 496 28.12 19.51 -0.84
C LYS A 496 29.17 18.43 -1.11
N GLU A 497 29.29 17.45 -0.20
CA GLU A 497 30.17 16.29 -0.35
C GLU A 497 29.83 15.44 -1.58
N GLN A 498 28.57 15.39 -2.02
CA GLN A 498 28.16 14.65 -3.21
C GLN A 498 28.56 15.33 -4.53
N VAL A 499 28.79 16.64 -4.54
CA VAL A 499 29.08 17.42 -5.75
C VAL A 499 30.53 17.89 -5.84
N ASP A 500 31.25 17.87 -4.71
CA ASP A 500 32.67 18.22 -4.61
C ASP A 500 33.48 17.00 -4.15
N GLU A 501 34.35 16.48 -5.03
CA GLU A 501 35.31 15.39 -4.73
C GLU A 501 36.34 15.76 -3.63
N THR A 502 36.41 17.03 -3.21
CA THR A 502 37.45 17.59 -2.34
C THR A 502 37.00 17.90 -0.90
N VAL A 503 35.83 17.43 -0.46
CA VAL A 503 35.42 17.60 0.94
C VAL A 503 35.95 16.43 1.78
N LYS A 504 37.26 16.42 2.06
CA LYS A 504 37.78 15.65 3.19
C LYS A 504 37.25 16.28 4.49
N PRO A 505 36.71 15.49 5.43
CA PRO A 505 36.24 16.03 6.69
C PRO A 505 37.42 16.69 7.41
N VAL A 506 37.28 17.96 7.75
CA VAL A 506 38.25 18.65 8.59
C VAL A 506 38.24 17.95 9.95
N LYS A 507 39.33 17.23 10.26
CA LYS A 507 39.53 16.63 11.59
C LYS A 507 39.35 17.72 12.65
N LYS A 508 38.54 17.41 13.67
CA LYS A 508 38.42 18.23 14.88
C LYS A 508 39.82 18.57 15.40
N GLY A 509 40.13 19.88 15.50
CA GLY A 509 41.13 20.35 16.45
C GLY A 509 42.45 20.92 15.93
N LYS A 510 42.65 21.28 14.64
CA LYS A 510 43.85 22.07 14.27
C LYS A 510 43.61 23.09 13.15
N ARG A 511 43.26 24.32 13.53
CA ARG A 511 43.91 25.57 13.08
C ARG A 511 43.49 26.71 14.02
N LYS A 512 44.47 27.43 14.56
CA LYS A 512 44.30 28.56 15.49
C LYS A 512 43.66 29.74 14.75
N GLY A 513 42.66 30.36 15.37
CA GLY A 513 42.17 31.69 15.01
C GLY A 513 40.94 31.73 14.09
N GLN A 514 39.77 31.30 14.58
CA GLN A 514 38.47 31.91 14.27
C GLN A 514 37.37 31.33 15.18
N VAL A 515 36.45 32.20 15.59
CA VAL A 515 35.56 32.07 16.75
C VAL A 515 34.51 30.96 16.56
N SER A 516 34.34 30.13 17.59
CA SER A 516 33.33 29.07 17.68
C SER A 516 31.92 29.66 17.79
N LEU A 517 31.05 29.41 16.81
CA LEU A 517 29.61 29.72 16.81
C LEU A 517 28.81 28.79 17.76
N LYS A 518 29.19 28.79 19.05
CA LYS A 518 28.39 28.23 20.15
C LYS A 518 27.71 29.32 21.00
N LYS A 519 27.56 30.52 20.45
CA LYS A 519 26.67 31.55 20.96
C LYS A 519 25.92 32.12 19.76
N PHE A 520 24.73 31.58 19.51
CA PHE A 520 23.47 32.22 19.13
C PHE A 520 22.46 31.13 18.82
#